data_AF-A0A9N9H6R8-F1
#
_entry.id   AF-A0A9N9H6R8-F1
#
_cell.length_a   1.000
_cell.length_b   1.000
_cell.length_c   1.000
_cell.angle_alpha   90.00
_cell.angle_beta   90.00
_cell.angle_gamma   90.00
#
_symmetry.space_group_name_H-M   'P 1'
#
loop_
_entity.id
_entity.type
_entity.pdbx_description
1 polymer ?
#
loop_
_entity_poly.entity_id
_entity_poly.type
_entity_poly.pdbx_seq_one_letter_code
_entity_poly.pdbx_strand_id
1 'polypeptide(L)'
;VDLKKFVQKLHLDQMDYGELTDKDVEKFYEFVGPDFAWPPTMKNCERRLIFDCVTDPEERQGEEYAKNVIAYRRFTEAGQFDPSKGTHVLIIDGKIVRYGPKLWGKEHEEMVSKNPELLYAPLIEEVVGRRSG
;
A
#
# COMPACT_ATOMS: atom_id res chain seq x y z
N VAL A 1 20.98 -14.45 4.21
CA VAL A 1 19.90 -13.59 4.74
C VAL A 1 19.29 -14.27 5.95
N ASP A 2 19.00 -13.54 7.02
CA ASP A 2 18.32 -14.11 8.20
C ASP A 2 16.82 -13.81 8.10
N LEU A 3 16.10 -14.65 7.34
CA LEU A 3 14.67 -14.49 7.06
C LEU A 3 13.84 -14.54 8.35
N LYS A 4 14.26 -15.32 9.34
CA LYS A 4 13.60 -15.41 10.64
C LYS A 4 13.64 -14.07 11.38
N LYS A 5 14.80 -13.40 11.42
CA LYS A 5 14.88 -12.04 11.98
C LYS A 5 14.03 -11.04 11.19
N PHE A 6 13.96 -11.18 9.87
CA PHE A 6 13.15 -10.32 9.02
C PHE A 6 11.64 -10.48 9.31
N VAL A 7 11.14 -11.71 9.40
CA VAL A 7 9.76 -12.04 9.81
C VAL A 7 9.44 -11.41 11.16
N GLN A 8 10.30 -11.59 12.16
CA GLN A 8 10.11 -11.04 13.50
C GLN A 8 10.13 -9.50 13.52
N LYS A 9 11.06 -8.87 12.79
CA LYS A 9 11.17 -7.41 12.66
C LYS A 9 9.89 -6.79 12.09
N LEU A 10 9.29 -7.46 11.12
CA LEU A 10 8.10 -6.97 10.42
C LEU A 10 6.78 -7.51 11.01
N HIS A 11 6.87 -8.36 12.03
CA HIS A 11 5.75 -9.06 12.65
C HIS A 11 4.88 -9.83 11.62
N LEU A 12 5.52 -10.45 10.62
CA LEU A 12 4.79 -11.19 9.58
C LEU A 12 4.12 -12.43 10.18
N ASP A 13 4.71 -13.06 11.18
CA ASP A 13 4.13 -14.20 11.91
C ASP A 13 2.88 -13.86 12.74
N GLN A 14 2.60 -12.57 12.95
CA GLN A 14 1.46 -12.11 13.75
C GLN A 14 0.27 -11.67 12.91
N MET A 15 0.41 -11.58 11.59
CA MET A 15 -0.74 -11.30 10.74
C MET A 15 -1.34 -12.62 10.25
N ASP A 16 -2.65 -12.62 10.09
CA ASP A 16 -3.43 -13.81 9.73
C ASP A 16 -3.21 -14.15 8.24
N TYR A 17 -2.00 -14.67 7.94
CA TYR A 17 -1.53 -14.92 6.58
C TYR A 17 -1.97 -16.27 6.00
N GLY A 18 -2.49 -17.17 6.84
CA GLY A 18 -2.46 -18.60 6.53
C GLY A 18 -1.06 -19.17 6.78
N GLU A 19 -0.68 -20.23 6.06
CA GLU A 19 0.67 -20.79 6.15
C GLU A 19 1.69 -19.84 5.47
N LEU A 20 2.52 -19.18 6.28
CA LEU A 20 3.61 -18.33 5.80
C LEU A 20 4.79 -19.21 5.35
N THR A 21 5.06 -19.27 4.04
CA THR A 21 6.16 -20.08 3.52
C THR A 21 7.47 -19.30 3.43
N ASP A 22 8.61 -19.99 3.54
CA ASP A 22 9.93 -19.35 3.36
C ASP A 22 10.05 -18.66 2.00
N LYS A 23 9.43 -19.23 0.95
CA LYS A 23 9.42 -18.67 -0.40
C LYS A 23 8.71 -17.32 -0.46
N ASP A 24 7.59 -17.17 0.25
CA ASP A 24 6.84 -15.91 0.30
C ASP A 24 7.64 -14.84 1.05
N VAL A 25 8.30 -15.23 2.15
CA VAL A 25 9.18 -14.36 2.92
C VAL A 25 10.39 -13.93 2.08
N GLU A 26 11.00 -14.84 1.31
CA GLU A 26 12.11 -14.52 0.39
C GLU A 26 11.66 -13.52 -0.67
N LYS A 27 10.52 -13.76 -1.33
CA LYS A 27 10.00 -12.86 -2.36
C LYS A 27 9.71 -11.47 -1.79
N PHE A 28 9.07 -11.40 -0.63
CA PHE A 28 8.81 -10.13 0.03
C PHE A 28 10.09 -9.43 0.45
N TYR A 29 11.08 -10.17 0.96
CA TYR A 29 12.40 -9.64 1.34
C TYR A 29 13.13 -9.04 0.14
N GLU A 30 13.14 -9.71 -1.01
CA GLU A 30 13.74 -9.20 -2.25
C GLU A 30 13.06 -7.92 -2.74
N PHE A 31 11.74 -7.85 -2.60
CA PHE A 31 10.94 -6.69 -3.00
C PHE A 31 11.24 -5.44 -2.14
N VAL A 32 11.21 -5.55 -0.81
CA VAL A 32 11.35 -4.38 0.08
C VAL A 32 12.79 -4.08 0.52
N GLY A 33 13.67 -5.08 0.47
CA GLY A 33 15.04 -5.00 0.93
C GLY A 33 15.23 -5.15 2.46
N PRO A 34 16.48 -5.35 2.91
CA PRO A 34 16.80 -5.69 4.31
C PRO A 34 16.41 -4.62 5.34
N ASP A 35 16.54 -3.35 4.94
CA ASP A 35 16.37 -2.21 5.84
C ASP A 35 14.91 -1.76 5.94
N PHE A 36 14.00 -2.42 5.23
CA PHE A 36 12.60 -2.07 5.24
C PHE A 36 12.01 -2.06 6.64
N ALA A 37 11.18 -1.04 6.89
CA ALA A 37 10.29 -0.94 8.02
C ALA A 37 8.95 -0.43 7.52
N TRP A 38 7.87 -0.97 8.08
CA TRP A 38 6.53 -0.47 7.83
C TRP A 38 6.42 1.01 8.26
N PRO A 39 5.74 1.86 7.47
CA PRO A 39 5.32 3.17 7.95
C PRO A 39 4.57 3.02 9.29
N PRO A 40 4.94 3.75 10.37
CA PRO A 40 4.37 3.58 11.71
C PRO A 40 2.84 3.60 11.78
N THR A 41 2.19 4.37 10.90
CA THR A 41 0.73 4.52 10.85
C THR A 41 0.02 3.46 9.98
N MET A 42 0.79 2.62 9.28
CA MET A 42 0.24 1.59 8.40
C MET A 42 -0.44 0.47 9.19
N LYS A 43 -1.72 0.24 8.87
CA LYS A 43 -2.58 -0.75 9.55
C LYS A 43 -2.21 -2.16 9.13
N ASN A 44 -2.45 -3.15 10.00
CA ASN A 44 -2.17 -4.56 9.70
C ASN A 44 -2.91 -5.06 8.44
N CYS A 45 -4.12 -4.59 8.18
CA CYS A 45 -4.84 -4.96 6.95
C CYS A 45 -4.13 -4.48 5.67
N GLU A 46 -3.46 -3.32 5.71
CA GLU A 46 -2.69 -2.82 4.58
C GLU A 46 -1.38 -3.58 4.41
N ARG A 47 -0.73 -3.93 5.52
CA ARG A 47 0.48 -4.77 5.51
C ARG A 47 0.18 -6.15 4.94
N ARG A 48 -0.97 -6.74 5.27
CA ARG A 48 -1.48 -7.98 4.68
C ARG A 48 -1.68 -7.82 3.18
N LEU A 49 -2.45 -6.81 2.75
CA LEU A 49 -2.69 -6.53 1.34
C LEU A 49 -1.39 -6.36 0.54
N ILE A 50 -0.43 -5.58 1.05
CA ILE A 50 0.88 -5.35 0.42
C ILE A 50 1.65 -6.66 0.28
N PHE A 51 1.67 -7.48 1.33
CA PHE A 51 2.33 -8.77 1.30
C PHE A 51 1.69 -9.68 0.25
N ASP A 52 0.35 -9.78 0.24
CA ASP A 52 -0.40 -10.62 -0.70
C ASP A 52 -0.16 -10.18 -2.15
N CYS A 53 -0.21 -8.88 -2.43
CA CYS A 53 0.10 -8.32 -3.75
C CYS A 53 1.51 -8.68 -4.25
N VAL A 54 2.45 -8.92 -3.34
CA VAL A 54 3.83 -9.29 -3.68
C VAL A 54 3.98 -10.80 -3.75
N THR A 55 3.38 -11.56 -2.85
CA THR A 55 3.66 -13.00 -2.72
C THR A 55 2.73 -13.87 -3.55
N ASP A 56 1.46 -13.46 -3.68
CA ASP A 56 0.45 -14.21 -4.41
C ASP A 56 0.47 -13.85 -5.91
N PRO A 57 0.78 -14.81 -6.82
CA PRO A 57 0.73 -14.56 -8.25
C PRO A 57 -0.70 -14.37 -8.81
N GLU A 58 -1.74 -14.76 -8.07
CA GLU A 58 -3.14 -14.57 -8.47
C GLU A 58 -3.68 -13.17 -8.11
N GLU A 59 -2.96 -12.41 -7.28
CA GLU A 59 -3.37 -11.06 -6.90
C GLU A 59 -3.27 -10.09 -8.08
N ARG A 60 -4.39 -9.44 -8.39
CA ARG A 60 -4.55 -8.64 -9.60
C ARG A 60 -3.76 -7.33 -9.55
N GLN A 61 -3.52 -6.82 -8.35
CA GLN A 61 -2.91 -5.52 -8.09
C GLN A 61 -1.38 -5.56 -8.16
N GLY A 62 -0.76 -6.72 -7.91
CA GLY A 62 0.67 -6.94 -8.11
C GLY A 62 1.62 -6.05 -7.30
N GLU A 63 2.92 -6.21 -7.60
CA GLU A 63 4.02 -5.54 -6.88
C GLU A 63 4.01 -4.02 -7.05
N GLU A 64 3.55 -3.49 -8.19
CA GLU A 64 3.52 -2.04 -8.40
C GLU A 64 2.48 -1.38 -7.47
N TYR A 65 1.32 -2.00 -7.28
CA TYR A 65 0.33 -1.50 -6.33
C TYR A 65 0.87 -1.51 -4.90
N ALA A 66 1.51 -2.61 -4.48
CA ALA A 66 2.17 -2.71 -3.18
C ALA A 66 3.16 -1.55 -2.97
N LYS A 67 4.00 -1.26 -3.98
CA LYS A 67 4.94 -0.14 -3.98
C LYS A 67 4.23 1.21 -3.85
N ASN A 68 3.14 1.40 -4.59
CA ASN A 68 2.36 2.63 -4.58
C ASN A 68 1.70 2.89 -3.21
N VAL A 69 1.17 1.85 -2.54
CA VAL A 69 0.60 1.96 -1.19
C VAL A 69 1.66 2.30 -0.14
N ILE A 70 2.84 1.66 -0.20
CA ILE A 70 3.97 1.99 0.69
C ILE A 70 4.37 3.46 0.52
N ALA A 71 4.51 3.91 -0.73
CA ALA A 71 4.87 5.29 -1.03
C ALA A 71 3.82 6.28 -0.53
N TYR A 72 2.53 6.00 -0.77
CA TYR A 72 1.43 6.80 -0.27
C TYR A 72 1.52 7.03 1.25
N ARG A 73 1.70 5.95 2.03
CA ARG A 73 1.83 6.07 3.50
C ARG A 73 3.04 6.89 3.93
N ARG A 74 4.19 6.72 3.26
CA ARG A 74 5.38 7.54 3.52
C ARG A 74 5.14 9.01 3.21
N PHE A 75 4.46 9.33 2.12
CA PHE A 75 4.09 10.71 1.77
C PHE A 75 3.13 11.32 2.80
N THR A 76 2.13 10.55 3.26
CA THR A 76 1.19 10.99 4.31
C THR A 76 1.93 11.33 5.60
N GLU A 77 2.79 10.44 6.10
CA GLU A 77 3.52 10.63 7.35
C GLU A 77 4.54 11.77 7.29
N ALA A 78 5.16 11.96 6.12
CA ALA A 78 6.09 13.06 5.89
C ALA A 78 5.38 14.41 5.62
N GLY A 79 4.05 14.43 5.53
CA GLY A 79 3.28 15.64 5.21
C GLY A 79 3.62 16.22 3.83
N GLN A 80 3.96 15.36 2.85
CA GLN A 80 4.48 15.78 1.54
C GLN A 80 3.39 16.06 0.49
N PHE A 81 2.12 15.83 0.81
CA PHE A 81 1.03 16.18 -0.09
C PHE A 81 0.77 17.68 -0.12
N ASP A 82 0.30 18.15 -1.28
CA ASP A 82 -0.07 19.54 -1.51
C ASP A 82 -1.59 19.65 -1.70
N PRO A 83 -2.35 20.01 -0.64
CA PRO A 83 -3.80 20.10 -0.70
C PRO A 83 -4.32 21.19 -1.66
N SER A 84 -3.47 22.14 -2.08
CA SER A 84 -3.87 23.16 -3.05
C SER A 84 -4.05 22.61 -4.47
N LYS A 85 -3.47 21.44 -4.76
CA LYS A 85 -3.49 20.81 -6.09
C LYS A 85 -4.64 19.83 -6.30
N GLY A 86 -5.37 19.46 -5.24
CA GLY A 86 -6.50 18.54 -5.34
C GLY A 86 -6.85 17.89 -4.01
N THR A 87 -7.84 16.99 -4.04
CA THR A 87 -8.24 16.21 -2.86
C THR A 87 -7.73 14.78 -2.90
N HIS A 88 -7.23 14.33 -4.06
CA HIS A 88 -6.68 13.00 -4.29
C HIS A 88 -5.35 13.08 -5.05
N VAL A 89 -4.56 12.02 -4.93
CA VAL A 89 -3.25 11.86 -5.60
C VAL A 89 -3.22 10.56 -6.39
N LEU A 90 -2.62 10.62 -7.57
CA LEU A 90 -2.22 9.46 -8.35
C LEU A 90 -0.75 9.14 -8.08
N ILE A 91 -0.48 7.90 -7.65
CA ILE A 91 0.86 7.37 -7.44
C ILE A 91 1.07 6.19 -8.39
N ILE A 92 2.20 6.22 -9.11
CA ILE A 92 2.65 5.20 -10.06
C ILE A 92 4.16 5.01 -9.81
N ASP A 93 4.64 3.77 -9.82
CA ASP A 93 6.05 3.45 -9.52
C ASP A 93 6.56 4.10 -8.21
N GLY A 94 5.69 4.25 -7.20
CA GLY A 94 6.01 4.90 -5.92
C GLY A 94 6.25 6.42 -5.99
N LYS A 95 5.84 7.09 -7.07
CA LYS A 95 6.02 8.53 -7.28
C LYS A 95 4.68 9.23 -7.47
N ILE A 96 4.57 10.46 -6.96
CA ILE A 96 3.42 11.34 -7.21
C ILE A 96 3.43 11.74 -8.70
N VAL A 97 2.41 11.33 -9.44
CA VAL A 97 2.26 11.66 -10.87
C VAL A 97 1.38 12.89 -11.07
N ARG A 98 0.24 12.95 -10.38
CA ARG A 98 -0.67 14.10 -10.44
C ARG A 98 -1.59 14.16 -9.23
N TYR A 99 -2.18 15.33 -9.04
CA TYR A 99 -3.30 15.53 -8.13
C TYR A 99 -4.61 15.67 -8.92
N GLY A 100 -5.73 15.46 -8.25
CA GLY A 100 -7.04 15.63 -8.86
C GLY A 100 -8.19 15.65 -7.85
N PRO A 101 -9.42 15.88 -8.33
CA PRO A 101 -10.62 15.75 -7.51
C PRO A 101 -10.93 14.27 -7.24
N LYS A 102 -11.82 14.01 -6.28
CA LYS A 102 -12.40 12.68 -6.10
C LYS A 102 -13.08 12.22 -7.40
N LEU A 103 -12.74 11.04 -7.89
CA LEU A 103 -13.39 10.42 -9.05
C LEU A 103 -14.56 9.55 -8.58
N TRP A 104 -15.59 9.44 -9.42
CA TRP A 104 -16.83 8.72 -9.09
C TRP A 104 -17.22 7.76 -10.22
N GLY A 105 -17.77 6.60 -9.84
CA GLY A 105 -18.34 5.61 -10.76
C GLY A 105 -17.40 5.27 -11.92
N LYS A 106 -17.88 5.51 -13.15
CA LYS A 106 -17.21 5.11 -14.39
C LYS A 106 -15.80 5.69 -14.56
N GLU A 107 -15.55 6.93 -14.14
CA GLU A 107 -14.23 7.54 -14.31
C GLU A 107 -13.15 6.82 -13.49
N HIS A 108 -13.52 6.39 -12.28
CA HIS A 108 -12.65 5.59 -11.43
C HIS A 108 -12.47 4.16 -12.00
N GLU A 109 -13.56 3.53 -12.42
CA GLU A 109 -13.54 2.20 -13.02
C GLU A 109 -12.70 2.14 -14.30
N GLU A 110 -12.82 3.12 -15.19
CA GLU A 110 -12.02 3.21 -16.42
C GLU A 110 -10.53 3.38 -16.13
N MET A 111 -10.20 4.15 -15.10
CA MET A 111 -8.82 4.36 -14.67
C MET A 111 -8.20 3.06 -14.17
N VAL A 112 -8.87 2.37 -13.23
CA VAL A 112 -8.41 1.07 -12.70
C VAL A 112 -8.40 -0.02 -13.77
N SER A 113 -9.34 0.01 -14.72
CA SER A 113 -9.37 -0.97 -15.81
C SER A 113 -8.19 -0.83 -16.78
N LYS A 114 -7.68 0.40 -16.97
CA LYS A 114 -6.52 0.67 -17.85
C LYS A 114 -5.19 0.32 -17.20
N ASN A 115 -5.10 0.48 -15.88
CA ASN A 115 -3.93 0.09 -15.11
C ASN A 115 -4.41 -0.36 -13.72
N PRO A 116 -4.47 -1.67 -13.43
CA PRO A 116 -4.97 -2.19 -12.17
C PRO A 116 -4.00 -1.96 -10.99
N GLU A 117 -2.73 -1.66 -11.27
CA GLU A 117 -1.69 -1.50 -10.24
C GLU A 117 -1.52 -0.04 -9.78
N LEU A 118 -2.19 0.91 -10.42
CA LEU A 118 -2.14 2.31 -9.99
C LEU A 118 -2.81 2.50 -8.62
N LEU A 119 -2.40 3.55 -7.91
CA LEU A 119 -3.08 4.00 -6.71
C LEU A 119 -3.63 5.41 -6.90
N TYR A 120 -4.94 5.56 -6.76
CA TYR A 120 -5.60 6.86 -6.66
C TYR A 120 -6.30 7.01 -5.31
N ALA A 121 -5.73 7.82 -4.43
CA ALA A 121 -6.11 7.86 -3.01
C ALA A 121 -6.38 9.30 -2.54
N PRO A 122 -7.23 9.50 -1.52
CA PRO A 122 -7.46 10.82 -0.93
C PRO A 122 -6.20 11.35 -0.24
N LEU A 123 -6.02 12.68 -0.16
CA LEU A 123 -4.90 13.27 0.60
C LEU A 123 -5.11 13.25 2.11
N ILE A 124 -6.38 13.30 2.53
CA ILE A 124 -6.80 13.29 3.93
C ILE A 124 -7.72 12.09 4.10
N GLU A 125 -7.36 11.17 4.98
CA GLU A 125 -8.28 10.12 5.40
C GLU A 125 -9.36 10.74 6.27
N GLU A 126 -10.61 10.71 5.80
CA GLU A 126 -11.74 11.12 6.63
C GLU A 126 -11.76 10.25 7.88
N VAL A 127 -11.51 10.87 9.03
CA VAL A 127 -11.79 10.25 10.32
C VAL A 127 -13.31 10.12 10.37
N VAL A 128 -13.83 8.93 10.06
CA VAL A 128 -15.23 8.61 10.29
C VAL A 128 -15.44 8.63 11.79
N GLY A 129 -15.77 9.82 12.31
CA GLY A 129 -16.28 9.97 13.66
C GLY A 129 -17.54 9.12 13.72
N ARG A 130 -17.51 8.03 14.49
CA ARG A 130 -18.73 7.34 14.91
C ARG A 130 -19.62 8.38 15.55
N ARG A 131 -20.64 8.86 14.83
CA ARG A 131 -21.76 9.57 15.45
C ARG A 131 -22.47 8.53 16.28
N SER A 132 -22.17 8.50 17.57
CA SER A 132 -23.05 7.92 18.58
C SER A 132 -24.30 8.80 18.60
N GLY A 133 -25.34 8.35 17.90
CA GLY A 133 -26.71 8.84 18.01
C GLY A 133 -27.54 7.82 18.76
#